data_AF-A0A7U9P831-F1
#
_entry.id   AF-A0A7U9P831-F1
#
_cell.length_a   1.000
_cell.length_b   1.000
_cell.length_c   1.000
_cell.angle_alpha   90.00
_cell.angle_beta   90.00
_cell.angle_gamma   90.00
#
_symmetry.space_group_name_H-M   'P 1'
#
loop_
_entity.id
_entity.type
_entity.pdbx_description
1 polymer ?
#
loop_
_entity_poly.entity_id
_entity_poly.type
_entity_poly.pdbx_seq_one_letter_code
_entity_poly.pdbx_strand_id
1 'polypeptide(L)'
;MKNIVPFALAASIATVWPASAFAIERNDPALEQYLNEAGITVEELENYLDYEGYSLDEFDSVDEMRREFGEPLTEENLAQLLAKHGLTEQQLRQMLIDNGEMEESQAITDVFLFYNDLEEYIELFKDYSVPITDETLAAFLNERGMTKEELIALLDRHGESLADYHSIGELKDIVDYYRNLTPLTEETLNKFLQEIGMTKTQLEKLLSKNGDSLDNYATVEELSESVIDYLLPDLDELGLTDAELEKLYNHFESLNMEDPQFAEKMEEIGQRLEAIGAYDFTSVTELSPTQIAEIANVWTDLLSTFQLEAKFYLTKGGEKKPLSLSTLLTMESANGYDLLVEIYSTEGELLADFVVTEEMFASDIFDEIGKDLQQSGQAAKIEKVVKPAPPKPLKRTEAGAKLPKTASPYAAYMLFGLTLIGVGAFLVRFRQGAEAK
;
A
#
# COMPACT_ATOMS: atom_id res chain seq x y z
N MET A 1 18.64 60.99 -6.60
CA MET A 1 19.88 61.17 -5.81
C MET A 1 19.79 60.25 -4.61
N LYS A 2 20.57 59.17 -4.63
CA LYS A 2 21.66 58.90 -3.67
C LYS A 2 21.18 58.40 -2.30
N ASN A 3 21.26 57.06 -2.17
CA ASN A 3 21.86 56.29 -1.09
C ASN A 3 22.65 57.12 -0.04
N ILE A 4 22.66 56.66 1.21
CA ILE A 4 23.87 56.13 1.92
C ILE A 4 23.55 55.86 3.42
N VAL A 5 23.72 54.59 3.78
CA VAL A 5 23.91 53.92 5.11
C VAL A 5 25.18 54.52 5.79
N PRO A 6 25.37 54.68 7.13
CA PRO A 6 25.53 53.54 8.05
C PRO A 6 25.32 53.73 9.58
N PHE A 7 24.93 52.66 10.26
CA PHE A 7 25.26 52.32 11.66
C PHE A 7 25.60 50.82 11.63
N ALA A 8 26.87 50.39 11.64
CA ALA A 8 27.82 50.35 12.75
C ALA A 8 27.37 49.47 13.93
N LEU A 9 27.89 48.24 13.90
CA LEU A 9 28.18 47.31 14.99
C LEU A 9 27.03 46.92 15.95
N ALA A 10 26.39 45.81 15.63
CA ALA A 10 25.94 44.85 16.64
C ALA A 10 26.56 43.50 16.30
N ALA A 11 27.34 42.98 17.24
CA ALA A 11 27.96 41.67 17.19
C ALA A 11 26.87 40.59 17.11
N SER A 12 26.76 39.94 15.96
CA SER A 12 26.30 38.55 15.90
C SER A 12 27.54 37.70 15.74
N ILE A 13 27.83 36.98 16.81
CA ILE A 13 28.80 35.91 16.88
C ILE A 13 28.40 34.94 15.75
N ALA A 14 29.18 34.90 14.68
CA ALA A 14 29.22 33.72 13.84
C ALA A 14 29.91 32.64 14.69
N THR A 15 29.13 31.96 15.53
CA THR A 15 29.47 30.60 15.92
C THR A 15 29.42 29.83 14.61
N VAL A 16 30.59 29.72 13.98
CA VAL A 16 30.87 28.58 13.12
C VAL A 16 30.64 27.38 14.02
N TRP A 17 29.45 26.80 13.96
CA TRP A 17 29.25 25.46 14.48
C TRP A 17 30.25 24.59 13.72
N PRO A 18 31.14 23.85 14.39
CA PRO A 18 31.93 22.85 13.70
C PRO A 18 30.93 21.81 13.19
N ALA A 19 30.63 21.85 11.90
CA ALA A 19 30.25 20.62 11.23
C ALA A 19 31.43 19.65 11.43
N SER A 20 31.14 18.42 11.85
CA SER A 20 32.07 17.27 11.82
C SER A 20 33.10 17.12 12.95
N ALA A 21 32.88 17.63 14.17
CA ALA A 21 33.83 17.38 15.28
C ALA A 21 33.74 15.96 15.91
N PHE A 22 32.80 15.12 15.46
CA PHE A 22 32.54 13.80 16.06
C PHE A 22 32.46 12.64 15.05
N ALA A 23 32.49 12.90 13.73
CA ALA A 23 32.49 11.83 12.73
C ALA A 23 33.73 10.94 12.87
N ILE A 24 33.57 9.62 12.74
CA ILE A 24 34.70 8.68 12.76
C ILE A 24 35.58 8.91 11.52
N GLU A 25 36.85 9.27 11.73
CA GLU A 25 37.84 9.35 10.65
C GLU A 25 38.47 7.98 10.38
N ARG A 26 38.85 7.69 9.12
CA ARG A 26 39.49 6.41 8.73
C ARG A 26 40.76 6.06 9.52
N ASN A 27 41.44 7.06 10.06
CA ASN A 27 42.68 6.92 10.83
C ASN A 27 42.45 7.03 12.35
N ASP A 28 41.20 6.93 12.81
CA ASP A 28 40.88 6.90 14.24
C ASP A 28 41.47 5.62 14.89
N PRO A 29 42.30 5.73 15.94
CA PRO A 29 42.84 4.58 16.66
C PRO A 29 41.77 3.64 17.25
N ALA A 30 40.61 4.16 17.65
CA ALA A 30 39.49 3.34 18.12
C ALA A 30 38.87 2.52 16.98
N LEU A 31 38.84 3.10 15.76
CA LEU A 31 38.38 2.39 14.57
C LEU A 31 39.38 1.30 14.19
N GLU A 32 40.69 1.60 14.20
CA GLU A 32 41.73 0.60 13.96
C GLU A 32 41.64 -0.57 14.95
N GLN A 33 41.37 -0.30 16.22
CA GLN A 33 41.15 -1.36 17.21
C GLN A 33 39.90 -2.19 16.87
N TYR A 34 38.78 -1.55 16.55
CA TYR A 34 37.53 -2.23 16.20
C TYR A 34 37.67 -3.13 14.96
N LEU A 35 38.31 -2.62 13.91
CA LEU A 35 38.62 -3.38 12.69
C LEU A 35 39.50 -4.60 12.98
N ASN A 36 40.49 -4.46 13.87
CA ASN A 36 41.34 -5.58 14.28
C ASN A 36 40.58 -6.64 15.09
N GLU A 37 39.63 -6.23 15.94
CA GLU A 37 38.76 -7.16 16.68
C GLU A 37 37.80 -7.90 15.75
N ALA A 38 37.28 -7.21 14.73
CA ALA A 38 36.42 -7.77 13.69
C ALA A 38 37.18 -8.61 12.64
N GLY A 39 38.50 -8.45 12.54
CA GLY A 39 39.30 -9.12 11.52
C GLY A 39 39.06 -8.60 10.10
N ILE A 40 38.55 -7.37 9.95
CA ILE A 40 38.21 -6.75 8.66
C ILE A 40 39.04 -5.49 8.39
N THR A 41 39.08 -5.09 7.13
CA THR A 41 39.66 -3.83 6.68
C THR A 41 38.64 -2.70 6.76
N VAL A 42 39.13 -1.45 6.77
CA VAL A 42 38.25 -0.27 6.71
C VAL A 42 37.39 -0.24 5.44
N GLU A 43 37.91 -0.77 4.32
CA GLU A 43 37.18 -0.84 3.05
C GLU A 43 36.01 -1.84 3.14
N GLU A 44 36.20 -2.98 3.80
CA GLU A 44 35.13 -3.96 4.05
C GLU A 44 34.03 -3.40 4.96
N LEU A 45 34.41 -2.64 5.99
CA LEU A 45 33.46 -1.94 6.86
C LEU A 45 32.67 -0.87 6.10
N GLU A 46 33.33 -0.05 5.29
CA GLU A 46 32.66 0.99 4.49
C GLU A 46 31.69 0.38 3.48
N ASN A 47 32.06 -0.74 2.83
CA ASN A 47 31.16 -1.45 1.92
C ASN A 47 29.93 -2.03 2.64
N TYR A 48 30.13 -2.55 3.85
CA TYR A 48 29.03 -3.04 4.69
C TYR A 48 28.07 -1.89 5.05
N LEU A 49 28.61 -0.76 5.53
CA LEU A 49 27.79 0.39 5.89
C LEU A 49 27.02 0.92 4.68
N ASP A 50 27.67 1.04 3.52
CA ASP A 50 27.02 1.49 2.28
C ASP A 50 25.86 0.57 1.88
N TYR A 51 26.03 -0.75 2.02
CA TYR A 51 24.95 -1.73 1.79
C TYR A 51 23.77 -1.54 2.75
N GLU A 52 24.05 -1.28 4.04
CA GLU A 52 23.04 -0.97 5.06
C GLU A 52 22.49 0.47 4.97
N GLY A 53 22.97 1.27 4.00
CA GLY A 53 22.55 2.66 3.79
C GLY A 53 23.16 3.69 4.73
N TYR A 54 24.27 3.33 5.38
CA TYR A 54 25.04 4.16 6.30
C TYR A 54 26.40 4.57 5.73
N SER A 55 27.01 5.57 6.37
CA SER A 55 28.39 5.99 6.12
C SER A 55 29.14 6.22 7.44
N LEU A 56 30.47 6.10 7.42
CA LEU A 56 31.29 6.24 8.65
C LEU A 56 31.13 7.61 9.31
N ASP A 57 30.83 8.66 8.55
CA ASP A 57 30.67 10.02 9.05
C ASP A 57 29.31 10.30 9.71
N GLU A 58 28.38 9.34 9.64
CA GLU A 58 27.09 9.39 10.36
C GLU A 58 27.20 8.93 11.82
N PHE A 59 28.34 8.34 12.22
CA PHE A 59 28.58 7.90 13.59
C PHE A 59 29.47 8.88 14.35
N ASP A 60 29.07 9.24 15.57
CA ASP A 60 29.82 10.13 16.47
C ASP A 60 30.99 9.40 17.17
N SER A 61 31.02 8.06 17.15
CA SER A 61 32.08 7.25 17.74
C SER A 61 31.96 5.76 17.40
N VAL A 62 33.06 5.02 17.51
CA VAL A 62 33.05 3.54 17.43
C VAL A 62 32.15 2.90 18.49
N ASP A 63 32.00 3.53 19.67
CA ASP A 63 31.08 3.08 20.70
C ASP A 63 29.61 3.21 20.29
N GLU A 64 29.29 4.10 19.34
CA GLU A 64 27.97 4.19 18.73
C GLU A 64 27.75 3.05 17.72
N MET A 65 28.72 2.78 16.86
CA MET A 65 28.66 1.64 15.95
C MET A 65 28.47 0.32 16.71
N ARG A 66 29.17 0.12 17.82
CA ARG A 66 28.99 -1.05 18.70
C ARG A 66 27.60 -1.14 19.33
N ARG A 67 26.93 0.00 19.57
CA ARG A 67 25.57 -0.01 20.11
C ARG A 67 24.55 -0.38 19.04
N GLU A 68 24.80 0.05 17.80
CA GLU A 68 23.93 -0.22 16.66
C GLU A 68 24.10 -1.67 16.18
N PHE A 69 25.29 -2.04 15.74
CA PHE A 69 25.57 -3.34 15.11
C PHE A 69 26.04 -4.42 16.09
N GLY A 70 26.40 -4.03 17.31
CA GLY A 70 26.91 -4.95 18.31
C GLY A 70 28.41 -5.19 18.21
N GLU A 71 28.85 -6.24 18.89
CA GLU A 71 30.25 -6.69 18.82
C GLU A 71 30.51 -7.39 17.48
N PRO A 72 31.75 -7.30 16.93
CA PRO A 72 32.11 -8.07 15.76
C PRO A 72 31.86 -9.56 15.94
N LEU A 73 31.41 -10.23 14.89
CA LEU A 73 31.13 -11.66 14.92
C LEU A 73 32.46 -12.42 14.99
N THR A 74 32.55 -13.34 15.96
CA THR A 74 33.70 -14.21 16.16
C THR A 74 33.21 -15.64 16.33
N GLU A 75 34.08 -16.62 16.12
CA GLU A 75 33.74 -18.03 16.36
C GLU A 75 33.26 -18.29 17.80
N GLU A 76 33.76 -17.51 18.77
CA GLU A 76 33.37 -17.64 20.18
C GLU A 76 31.95 -17.11 20.43
N ASN A 77 31.61 -15.90 19.98
CA ASN A 77 30.27 -15.34 20.20
C ASN A 77 29.22 -15.96 19.26
N LEU A 78 29.61 -16.48 18.08
CA LEU A 78 28.75 -17.30 17.23
C LEU A 78 28.29 -18.57 17.96
N ALA A 79 29.20 -19.28 18.63
CA ALA A 79 28.84 -20.45 19.42
C ALA A 79 27.87 -20.11 20.57
N GLN A 80 28.01 -18.92 21.17
CA GLN A 80 27.09 -18.43 22.19
C GLN A 80 25.71 -18.11 21.60
N LEU A 81 25.66 -17.46 20.43
CA LEU A 81 24.42 -17.15 19.70
C LEU A 81 23.67 -18.43 19.33
N LEU A 82 24.37 -19.41 18.77
CA LEU A 82 23.82 -20.72 18.46
C LEU A 82 23.20 -21.40 19.69
N ALA A 83 23.92 -21.37 20.82
CA ALA A 83 23.40 -21.91 22.08
C ALA A 83 22.18 -21.13 22.61
N LYS A 84 22.18 -19.80 22.51
CA LYS A 84 21.06 -18.93 22.91
C LYS A 84 19.78 -19.29 22.13
N HIS A 85 19.90 -19.49 20.83
CA HIS A 85 18.75 -19.79 19.96
C HIS A 85 18.46 -21.30 19.82
N GLY A 86 19.26 -22.17 20.45
CA GLY A 86 19.10 -23.62 20.38
C GLY A 86 19.34 -24.19 18.98
N LEU A 87 20.23 -23.57 18.21
CA LEU A 87 20.60 -23.96 16.86
C LEU A 87 21.95 -24.68 16.86
N THR A 88 22.10 -25.63 15.95
CA THR A 88 23.41 -26.12 15.54
C THR A 88 23.97 -25.23 14.43
N GLU A 89 25.29 -25.16 14.32
CA GLU A 89 25.94 -24.44 13.23
C GLU A 89 25.44 -24.93 11.86
N GLN A 90 25.28 -26.25 11.68
CA GLN A 90 24.74 -26.82 10.45
C GLN A 90 23.33 -26.32 10.12
N GLN A 91 22.45 -26.18 11.13
CA GLN A 91 21.10 -25.64 10.91
C GLN A 91 21.14 -24.17 10.48
N LEU A 92 21.99 -23.36 11.12
CA LEU A 92 22.17 -21.96 10.74
C LEU A 92 22.74 -21.85 9.31
N ARG A 93 23.77 -22.64 8.98
CA ARG A 93 24.34 -22.66 7.63
C ARG A 93 23.31 -23.01 6.58
N GLN A 94 22.49 -24.04 6.82
CA GLN A 94 21.45 -24.43 5.87
C GLN A 94 20.42 -23.32 5.68
N MET A 95 19.96 -22.68 6.77
CA MET A 95 19.03 -21.54 6.71
C MET A 95 19.58 -20.39 5.86
N LEU A 96 20.85 -20.03 6.05
CA LEU A 96 21.52 -18.97 5.28
C LEU A 96 21.62 -19.32 3.79
N ILE A 97 21.97 -20.57 3.47
CA ILE A 97 22.09 -21.04 2.08
C ILE A 97 20.73 -21.06 1.39
N ASP A 98 19.70 -21.61 2.04
CA ASP A 98 18.34 -21.69 1.48
C ASP A 98 17.77 -20.29 1.21
N ASN A 99 18.14 -19.31 2.04
CA ASN A 99 17.71 -17.94 1.87
C ASN A 99 18.58 -17.12 0.90
N GLY A 100 19.64 -17.72 0.35
CA GLY A 100 20.54 -17.09 -0.61
C GLY A 100 21.54 -16.10 0.02
N GLU A 101 21.70 -16.12 1.33
CA GLU A 101 22.62 -15.23 2.06
C GLU A 101 24.06 -15.76 2.06
N MET A 102 24.26 -17.06 1.83
CA MET A 102 25.59 -17.69 1.93
C MET A 102 25.74 -18.83 0.92
N GLU A 103 26.91 -18.94 0.31
CA GLU A 103 27.30 -20.09 -0.53
C GLU A 103 27.82 -21.27 0.31
N GLU A 104 27.68 -22.51 -0.17
CA GLU A 104 28.06 -23.71 0.58
C GLU A 104 29.52 -23.72 1.09
N SER A 105 30.43 -23.02 0.40
CA SER A 105 31.86 -22.97 0.74
C SER A 105 32.24 -21.86 1.72
N GLN A 106 31.35 -20.92 2.03
CA GLN A 106 31.65 -19.79 2.92
C GLN A 106 31.49 -20.18 4.41
N ALA A 107 32.27 -19.52 5.27
CA ALA A 107 32.02 -19.51 6.70
C ALA A 107 30.97 -18.43 7.03
N ILE A 108 30.20 -18.64 8.11
CA ILE A 108 29.19 -17.66 8.56
C ILE A 108 29.86 -16.32 8.91
N THR A 109 31.05 -16.39 9.52
CA THR A 109 31.90 -15.25 9.88
C THR A 109 32.49 -14.51 8.67
N ASP A 110 32.47 -15.10 7.48
CA ASP A 110 32.86 -14.41 6.23
C ASP A 110 31.68 -13.63 5.61
N VAL A 111 30.44 -13.96 5.99
CA VAL A 111 29.21 -13.36 5.44
C VAL A 111 28.63 -12.30 6.38
N PHE A 112 28.62 -12.56 7.68
CA PHE A 112 28.10 -11.65 8.70
C PHE A 112 29.25 -11.03 9.47
N LEU A 113 29.32 -9.70 9.47
CA LEU A 113 30.37 -8.95 10.16
C LEU A 113 30.06 -8.74 11.63
N PHE A 114 28.80 -8.51 12.00
CA PHE A 114 28.42 -8.19 13.38
C PHE A 114 27.45 -9.18 13.99
N TYR A 115 27.54 -9.30 15.31
CA TYR A 115 26.71 -10.20 16.11
C TYR A 115 25.22 -9.85 16.01
N ASN A 116 24.85 -8.56 16.08
CA ASN A 116 23.44 -8.19 16.08
C ASN A 116 22.78 -8.48 14.73
N ASP A 117 23.48 -8.28 13.61
CA ASP A 117 22.91 -8.54 12.28
C ASP A 117 22.55 -10.02 12.12
N LEU A 118 23.47 -10.91 12.53
CA LEU A 118 23.21 -12.34 12.51
C LEU A 118 22.13 -12.75 13.52
N GLU A 119 22.10 -12.11 14.70
CA GLU A 119 21.08 -12.36 15.71
C GLU A 119 19.68 -11.96 15.21
N GLU A 120 19.54 -10.77 14.65
CA GLU A 120 18.29 -10.28 14.04
C GLU A 120 17.85 -11.19 12.89
N TYR A 121 18.79 -11.59 12.04
CA TYR A 121 18.53 -12.56 10.98
C TYR A 121 17.97 -13.87 11.54
N ILE A 122 18.62 -14.44 12.57
CA ILE A 122 18.16 -15.67 13.21
C ILE A 122 16.76 -15.46 13.81
N GLU A 123 16.52 -14.37 14.52
CA GLU A 123 15.22 -14.08 15.12
C GLU A 123 14.11 -13.97 14.06
N LEU A 124 14.43 -13.37 12.91
CA LEU A 124 13.49 -13.23 11.81
C LEU A 124 13.25 -14.56 11.07
N PHE A 125 14.28 -15.37 10.84
CA PHE A 125 14.19 -16.51 9.92
C PHE A 125 14.10 -17.88 10.58
N LYS A 126 14.45 -18.01 11.87
CA LYS A 126 14.52 -19.32 12.56
C LYS A 126 13.24 -20.13 12.42
N ASP A 127 12.08 -19.51 12.64
CA ASP A 127 10.79 -20.22 12.57
C ASP A 127 10.49 -20.70 11.14
N TYR A 128 10.99 -20.00 10.11
CA TYR A 128 10.82 -20.38 8.71
C TYR A 128 11.71 -21.54 8.26
N SER A 129 12.70 -21.91 9.07
CA SER A 129 13.54 -23.09 8.86
C SER A 129 13.10 -24.30 9.68
N VAL A 130 12.05 -24.16 10.51
CA VAL A 130 11.50 -25.29 11.27
C VAL A 130 10.50 -26.04 10.39
N PRO A 131 10.78 -27.28 9.95
CA PRO A 131 9.87 -28.04 9.10
C PRO A 131 8.60 -28.43 9.87
N ILE A 132 7.50 -28.59 9.14
CA ILE A 132 6.24 -29.09 9.70
C ILE A 132 6.34 -30.61 9.88
N THR A 133 6.47 -31.04 11.13
CA THR A 133 6.47 -32.44 11.57
C THR A 133 5.38 -32.63 12.63
N ASP A 134 5.03 -33.86 12.98
CA ASP A 134 4.04 -34.10 14.04
C ASP A 134 4.45 -33.45 15.39
N GLU A 135 5.75 -33.43 15.70
CA GLU A 135 6.28 -32.83 16.93
C GLU A 135 6.24 -31.30 16.89
N THR A 136 6.76 -30.69 15.82
CA THR A 136 6.83 -29.23 15.68
C THR A 136 5.43 -28.62 15.52
N LEU A 137 4.53 -29.31 14.81
CA LEU A 137 3.13 -28.92 14.70
C LEU A 137 2.41 -28.99 16.06
N ALA A 138 2.65 -30.05 16.84
CA ALA A 138 2.06 -30.16 18.18
C ALA A 138 2.55 -29.04 19.12
N ALA A 139 3.83 -28.67 19.03
CA ALA A 139 4.37 -27.55 19.80
C ALA A 139 3.73 -26.22 19.41
N PHE A 140 3.64 -25.92 18.11
CA PHE A 140 2.97 -24.74 17.57
C PHE A 140 1.50 -24.64 18.03
N LEU A 141 0.74 -25.74 17.88
CA LEU A 141 -0.66 -25.81 18.29
C LEU A 141 -0.84 -25.56 19.80
N ASN A 142 0.04 -26.12 20.63
CA ASN A 142 0.01 -25.92 22.07
C ASN A 142 0.34 -24.46 22.46
N GLU A 143 1.34 -23.84 21.83
CA GLU A 143 1.66 -22.42 22.03
C GLU A 143 0.46 -21.52 21.71
N ARG A 144 -0.29 -21.85 20.65
CA ARG A 144 -1.46 -21.07 20.20
C ARG A 144 -2.75 -21.40 20.94
N GLY A 145 -2.75 -22.41 21.81
CA GLY A 145 -3.97 -22.91 22.45
C GLY A 145 -5.01 -23.41 21.45
N MET A 146 -4.55 -24.02 20.36
CA MET A 146 -5.35 -24.43 19.21
C MET A 146 -5.24 -25.95 18.99
N THR A 147 -6.31 -26.59 18.55
CA THR A 147 -6.33 -27.99 18.12
C THR A 147 -5.97 -28.14 16.64
N LYS A 148 -5.55 -29.33 16.21
CA LYS A 148 -5.26 -29.58 14.79
C LYS A 148 -6.51 -29.41 13.94
N GLU A 149 -7.67 -29.78 14.46
CA GLU A 149 -8.97 -29.61 13.81
C GLU A 149 -9.33 -28.15 13.63
N GLU A 150 -9.07 -27.29 14.63
CA GLU A 150 -9.27 -25.84 14.51
C GLU A 150 -8.32 -25.20 13.49
N LEU A 151 -7.06 -25.64 13.43
CA LEU A 151 -6.12 -25.18 12.42
C LEU A 151 -6.59 -25.55 11.01
N ILE A 152 -6.96 -26.82 10.79
CA ILE A 152 -7.46 -27.28 9.49
C ILE A 152 -8.72 -26.49 9.11
N ALA A 153 -9.66 -26.32 10.05
CA ALA A 153 -10.88 -25.57 9.79
C ALA A 153 -10.63 -24.08 9.52
N LEU A 154 -9.58 -23.48 10.09
CA LEU A 154 -9.16 -22.12 9.77
C LEU A 154 -8.66 -22.05 8.33
N LEU A 155 -7.69 -22.90 7.96
CA LEU A 155 -7.11 -22.91 6.62
C LEU A 155 -8.15 -23.23 5.54
N ASP A 156 -8.98 -24.26 5.77
CA ASP A 156 -10.02 -24.70 4.82
C ASP A 156 -11.02 -23.57 4.52
N ARG A 157 -11.35 -22.74 5.52
CA ARG A 157 -12.27 -21.60 5.34
C ARG A 157 -11.75 -20.56 4.37
N HIS A 158 -10.42 -20.47 4.24
CA HIS A 158 -9.73 -19.55 3.34
C HIS A 158 -9.23 -20.27 2.07
N GLY A 159 -9.72 -21.50 1.80
CA GLY A 159 -9.37 -22.27 0.62
C GLY A 159 -7.95 -22.84 0.62
N GLU A 160 -7.32 -22.93 1.80
CA GLU A 160 -5.94 -23.39 1.95
C GLU A 160 -5.84 -24.70 2.71
N SER A 161 -4.74 -25.39 2.51
CA SER A 161 -4.44 -26.64 3.19
C SER A 161 -3.16 -26.54 4.01
N LEU A 162 -3.01 -27.37 5.04
CA LEU A 162 -1.75 -27.47 5.79
C LEU A 162 -0.56 -27.86 4.88
N ALA A 163 -0.83 -28.55 3.76
CA ALA A 163 0.20 -28.95 2.80
C ALA A 163 0.71 -27.78 1.94
N ASP A 164 0.07 -26.61 2.02
CA ASP A 164 0.49 -25.42 1.28
C ASP A 164 1.64 -24.66 1.98
N TYR A 165 2.06 -25.13 3.15
CA TYR A 165 3.09 -24.53 3.99
C TYR A 165 4.23 -25.50 4.23
N HIS A 166 5.45 -24.99 4.23
CA HIS A 166 6.67 -25.79 4.35
C HIS A 166 7.31 -25.66 5.74
N SER A 167 7.00 -24.58 6.47
CA SER A 167 7.58 -24.31 7.79
C SER A 167 6.59 -23.82 8.82
N ILE A 168 6.98 -23.92 10.10
CA ILE A 168 6.20 -23.39 11.22
C ILE A 168 6.11 -21.85 11.15
N GLY A 169 7.14 -21.16 10.65
CA GLY A 169 7.12 -19.71 10.46
C GLY A 169 6.03 -19.27 9.48
N GLU A 170 5.93 -19.92 8.32
CA GLU A 170 4.85 -19.63 7.35
C GLU A 170 3.47 -19.91 7.94
N LEU A 171 3.33 -21.02 8.68
CA LEU A 171 2.09 -21.39 9.34
C LEU A 171 1.71 -20.38 10.44
N LYS A 172 2.71 -19.88 11.18
CA LYS A 172 2.54 -18.87 12.23
C LYS A 172 2.02 -17.56 11.66
N ASP A 173 2.67 -17.07 10.61
CA ASP A 173 2.28 -15.85 9.91
C ASP A 173 0.86 -15.92 9.39
N ILE A 174 0.51 -17.01 8.70
CA ILE A 174 -0.82 -17.09 8.10
C ILE A 174 -1.92 -17.27 9.15
N VAL A 175 -1.65 -18.01 10.22
CA VAL A 175 -2.60 -18.16 11.32
C VAL A 175 -2.78 -16.82 12.02
N ASP A 176 -1.72 -16.04 12.23
CA ASP A 176 -1.81 -14.68 12.78
C ASP A 176 -2.60 -13.76 11.85
N TYR A 177 -2.29 -13.80 10.56
CA TYR A 177 -3.01 -13.06 9.54
C TYR A 177 -4.51 -13.31 9.64
N TYR A 178 -4.95 -14.57 9.56
CA TYR A 178 -6.38 -14.91 9.59
C TYR A 178 -7.06 -14.65 10.92
N ARG A 179 -6.35 -14.79 12.05
CA ARG A 179 -6.91 -14.46 13.36
C ARG A 179 -7.12 -12.96 13.57
N ASN A 180 -6.38 -12.14 12.82
CA ASN A 180 -6.49 -10.68 12.86
C ASN A 180 -7.54 -10.13 11.88
N LEU A 181 -8.03 -10.94 10.95
CA LEU A 181 -9.13 -10.55 10.06
C LEU A 181 -10.46 -10.52 10.80
N THR A 182 -11.40 -9.74 10.26
CA THR A 182 -12.74 -9.59 10.83
C THR A 182 -13.63 -10.71 10.30
N PRO A 183 -14.12 -11.64 11.15
CA PRO A 183 -14.98 -12.72 10.68
C PRO A 183 -16.25 -12.19 10.02
N LEU A 184 -16.70 -12.83 8.94
CA LEU A 184 -17.93 -12.46 8.25
C LEU A 184 -19.15 -13.04 8.97
N THR A 185 -19.61 -12.34 9.99
CA THR A 185 -20.86 -12.59 10.72
C THR A 185 -21.99 -11.72 10.16
N GLU A 186 -23.24 -12.00 10.52
CA GLU A 186 -24.36 -11.14 10.14
C GLU A 186 -24.18 -9.70 10.67
N GLU A 187 -23.62 -9.52 11.86
CA GLU A 187 -23.34 -8.20 12.45
C GLU A 187 -22.28 -7.43 11.64
N THR A 188 -21.15 -8.09 11.35
CA THR A 188 -20.04 -7.46 10.62
C THR A 188 -20.37 -7.24 9.15
N LEU A 189 -21.14 -8.14 8.53
CA LEU A 189 -21.71 -7.95 7.19
C LEU A 189 -22.65 -6.73 7.17
N ASN A 190 -23.58 -6.63 8.13
CA ASN A 190 -24.48 -5.48 8.21
C ASN A 190 -23.72 -4.17 8.41
N LYS A 191 -22.65 -4.17 9.22
CA LYS A 191 -21.78 -3.02 9.40
C LYS A 191 -21.05 -2.64 8.10
N PHE A 192 -20.44 -3.61 7.42
CA PHE A 192 -19.78 -3.41 6.12
C PHE A 192 -20.76 -2.83 5.09
N LEU A 193 -21.93 -3.45 4.93
CA LEU A 193 -23.01 -3.00 4.06
C LEU A 193 -23.47 -1.57 4.40
N GLN A 194 -23.57 -1.23 5.70
CA GLN A 194 -23.89 0.13 6.15
C GLN A 194 -22.79 1.14 5.79
N GLU A 195 -21.53 0.71 5.83
CA GLU A 195 -20.38 1.56 5.49
C GLU A 195 -20.33 1.86 3.99
N ILE A 196 -20.44 0.83 3.13
CA ILE A 196 -20.50 1.02 1.66
C ILE A 196 -21.84 1.53 1.15
N GLY A 197 -22.85 1.63 2.02
CA GLY A 197 -24.20 2.03 1.63
C GLY A 197 -24.86 1.02 0.67
N MET A 198 -24.70 -0.28 0.89
CA MET A 198 -25.28 -1.32 0.05
C MET A 198 -26.27 -2.16 0.89
N THR A 199 -27.32 -2.69 0.29
CA THR A 199 -28.20 -3.69 0.91
C THR A 199 -27.68 -5.10 0.63
N LYS A 200 -28.05 -6.07 1.47
CA LYS A 200 -27.64 -7.47 1.27
C LYS A 200 -28.08 -8.00 -0.10
N THR A 201 -29.30 -7.66 -0.53
CA THR A 201 -29.83 -8.06 -1.85
C THR A 201 -28.97 -7.53 -3.00
N GLN A 202 -28.50 -6.28 -2.89
CA GLN A 202 -27.65 -5.67 -3.90
C GLN A 202 -26.28 -6.34 -3.96
N LEU A 203 -25.70 -6.65 -2.79
CA LEU A 203 -24.46 -7.40 -2.70
C LEU A 203 -24.61 -8.78 -3.36
N GLU A 204 -25.66 -9.54 -3.02
CA GLU A 204 -25.93 -10.85 -3.61
C GLU A 204 -26.07 -10.79 -5.14
N LYS A 205 -26.69 -9.73 -5.67
CA LYS A 205 -26.81 -9.50 -7.12
C LYS A 205 -25.45 -9.19 -7.76
N LEU A 206 -24.63 -8.35 -7.12
CA LEU A 206 -23.28 -8.02 -7.58
C LEU A 206 -22.41 -9.28 -7.67
N LEU A 207 -22.36 -10.07 -6.60
CA LEU A 207 -21.58 -11.32 -6.58
C LEU A 207 -22.10 -12.29 -7.64
N SER A 208 -23.43 -12.49 -7.73
CA SER A 208 -24.03 -13.42 -8.70
C SER A 208 -23.73 -13.05 -10.15
N LYS A 209 -23.70 -11.75 -10.49
CA LYS A 209 -23.33 -11.29 -11.85
C LYS A 209 -21.91 -11.71 -12.22
N ASN A 210 -21.01 -11.75 -11.22
CA ASN A 210 -19.61 -12.15 -11.37
C ASN A 210 -19.39 -13.65 -11.15
N GLY A 211 -20.46 -14.46 -11.10
CA GLY A 211 -20.38 -15.91 -10.90
C GLY A 211 -20.00 -16.32 -9.48
N ASP A 212 -20.23 -15.44 -8.52
CA ASP A 212 -19.74 -15.53 -7.15
C ASP A 212 -20.89 -15.48 -6.11
N SER A 213 -20.60 -15.73 -4.84
CA SER A 213 -21.60 -15.78 -3.76
C SER A 213 -21.03 -15.43 -2.38
N LEU A 214 -21.90 -14.97 -1.48
CA LEU A 214 -21.52 -14.65 -0.09
C LEU A 214 -20.89 -15.85 0.66
N ASP A 215 -21.23 -17.08 0.26
CA ASP A 215 -20.71 -18.30 0.88
C ASP A 215 -19.22 -18.55 0.58
N ASN A 216 -18.64 -17.82 -0.37
CA ASN A 216 -17.23 -17.91 -0.73
C ASN A 216 -16.31 -17.07 0.16
N TYR A 217 -16.87 -16.32 1.11
CA TYR A 217 -16.12 -15.38 1.94
C TYR A 217 -16.15 -15.76 3.42
N ALA A 218 -14.98 -15.75 4.04
CA ALA A 218 -14.82 -16.03 5.46
C ALA A 218 -14.81 -14.76 6.31
N THR A 219 -14.32 -13.67 5.73
CA THR A 219 -14.01 -12.41 6.43
C THR A 219 -14.55 -11.20 5.67
N VAL A 220 -14.68 -10.08 6.38
CA VAL A 220 -15.12 -8.82 5.79
C VAL A 220 -14.09 -8.32 4.78
N GLU A 221 -12.81 -8.49 5.07
CA GLU A 221 -11.70 -8.03 4.25
C GLU A 221 -11.70 -8.73 2.88
N GLU A 222 -11.84 -10.06 2.83
CA GLU A 222 -11.93 -10.80 1.56
C GLU A 222 -13.17 -10.38 0.75
N LEU A 223 -14.33 -10.27 1.41
CA LEU A 223 -15.56 -9.81 0.75
C LEU A 223 -15.35 -8.40 0.19
N SER A 224 -14.72 -7.52 0.96
CA SER A 224 -14.51 -6.13 0.58
C SER A 224 -13.60 -5.96 -0.63
N GLU A 225 -12.55 -6.77 -0.75
CA GLU A 225 -11.64 -6.77 -1.89
C GLU A 225 -12.37 -7.15 -3.18
N SER A 226 -13.15 -8.24 -3.15
CA SER A 226 -13.95 -8.64 -4.31
C SER A 226 -15.06 -7.66 -4.63
N VAL A 227 -15.73 -7.09 -3.62
CA VAL A 227 -16.76 -6.06 -3.85
C VAL A 227 -16.15 -4.84 -4.52
N ILE A 228 -14.96 -4.41 -4.09
CA ILE A 228 -14.21 -3.35 -4.75
C ILE A 228 -13.92 -3.72 -6.20
N ASP A 229 -13.33 -4.89 -6.43
CA ASP A 229 -12.96 -5.38 -7.76
C ASP A 229 -14.18 -5.42 -8.70
N TYR A 230 -15.31 -5.93 -8.22
CA TYR A 230 -16.54 -6.05 -9.02
C TYR A 230 -17.28 -4.74 -9.24
N LEU A 231 -17.07 -3.75 -8.37
CA LEU A 231 -17.61 -2.40 -8.56
C LEU A 231 -16.75 -1.60 -9.55
N LEU A 232 -15.47 -1.95 -9.70
CA LEU A 232 -14.61 -1.35 -10.70
C LEU A 232 -14.96 -1.93 -12.07
N PRO A 233 -15.23 -1.09 -13.08
CA PRO A 233 -15.34 -1.58 -14.45
C PRO A 233 -13.99 -2.14 -14.91
N ASP A 234 -14.04 -3.21 -15.70
CA ASP A 234 -12.84 -3.76 -16.34
C ASP A 234 -12.20 -2.66 -17.20
N LEU A 235 -10.88 -2.48 -17.08
CA LEU A 235 -10.17 -1.41 -17.79
C LEU A 235 -10.28 -1.58 -19.31
N ASP A 236 -10.38 -2.83 -19.76
CA ASP A 236 -10.66 -3.18 -21.15
C ASP A 236 -12.06 -2.73 -21.60
N GLU A 237 -13.07 -2.82 -20.72
CA GLU A 237 -14.42 -2.33 -21.01
C GLU A 237 -14.49 -0.80 -21.10
N LEU A 238 -13.61 -0.10 -20.38
CA LEU A 238 -13.44 1.36 -20.47
C LEU A 238 -12.71 1.80 -21.73
N GLY A 239 -12.13 0.86 -22.49
CA GLY A 239 -11.36 1.13 -23.70
C GLY A 239 -9.90 1.55 -23.44
N LEU A 240 -9.40 1.37 -22.22
CA LEU A 240 -8.00 1.65 -21.88
C LEU A 240 -7.08 0.56 -22.43
N THR A 241 -5.98 0.98 -23.06
CA THR A 241 -4.98 0.05 -23.60
C THR A 241 -3.79 -0.11 -22.65
N ASP A 242 -3.08 -1.25 -22.73
CA ASP A 242 -1.82 -1.48 -21.98
C ASP A 242 -0.81 -0.32 -22.14
N ALA A 243 -0.72 0.25 -23.34
CA ALA A 243 0.18 1.36 -23.63
C ALA A 243 -0.23 2.67 -22.91
N GLU A 244 -1.52 2.88 -22.69
CA GLU A 244 -2.02 4.02 -21.92
C GLU A 244 -1.84 3.82 -20.42
N LEU A 245 -2.01 2.59 -19.94
CA LEU A 245 -1.69 2.22 -18.55
C LEU A 245 -0.19 2.40 -18.25
N GLU A 246 0.69 2.00 -19.16
CA GLU A 246 2.13 2.21 -19.04
C GLU A 246 2.49 3.71 -19.01
N LYS A 247 1.85 4.54 -19.85
CA LYS A 247 2.04 5.99 -19.82
C LYS A 247 1.60 6.62 -18.51
N LEU A 248 0.43 6.23 -18.00
CA LEU A 248 -0.06 6.68 -16.70
C LEU A 248 0.91 6.27 -15.59
N TYR A 249 1.36 5.02 -15.58
CA TYR A 249 2.33 4.50 -14.62
C TYR A 249 3.63 5.33 -14.62
N ASN A 250 4.22 5.52 -15.79
CA ASN A 250 5.46 6.29 -15.95
C ASN A 250 5.28 7.74 -15.52
N HIS A 251 4.11 8.33 -15.77
CA HIS A 251 3.78 9.68 -15.29
C HIS A 251 3.80 9.73 -13.77
N PHE A 252 3.16 8.78 -13.07
CA PHE A 252 3.16 8.76 -11.60
C PHE A 252 4.54 8.50 -11.01
N GLU A 253 5.34 7.58 -11.56
CA GLU A 253 6.71 7.36 -11.10
C GLU A 253 7.60 8.60 -11.23
N SER A 254 7.30 9.48 -12.19
CA SER A 254 8.05 10.72 -12.37
C SER A 254 7.76 11.79 -11.30
N LEU A 255 6.68 11.63 -10.52
CA LEU A 255 6.29 12.59 -9.49
C LEU A 255 7.09 12.40 -8.21
N ASN A 256 7.62 13.49 -7.65
CA ASN A 256 8.29 13.47 -6.36
C ASN A 256 7.27 13.50 -5.21
N MET A 257 6.73 12.33 -4.86
CA MET A 257 5.72 12.20 -3.80
C MET A 257 6.30 12.28 -2.38
N GLU A 258 7.62 12.22 -2.25
CA GLU A 258 8.34 12.41 -0.99
C GLU A 258 8.58 13.89 -0.67
N ASP A 259 8.26 14.80 -1.59
CA ASP A 259 8.33 16.23 -1.36
C ASP A 259 7.35 16.64 -0.23
N PRO A 260 7.81 17.31 0.84
CA PRO A 260 6.94 17.85 1.88
C PRO A 260 5.79 18.71 1.34
N GLN A 261 5.98 19.41 0.22
CA GLN A 261 4.92 20.20 -0.42
C GLN A 261 3.83 19.34 -1.06
N PHE A 262 4.18 18.14 -1.54
CA PHE A 262 3.22 17.18 -2.05
C PHE A 262 2.33 16.67 -0.90
N ALA A 263 2.94 16.28 0.22
CA ALA A 263 2.24 15.84 1.42
C ALA A 263 1.30 16.94 1.97
N GLU A 264 1.76 18.19 2.05
CA GLU A 264 0.94 19.33 2.51
C GLU A 264 -0.28 19.57 1.62
N LYS A 265 -0.10 19.53 0.29
CA LYS A 265 -1.22 19.66 -0.66
C LYS A 265 -2.23 18.52 -0.54
N MET A 266 -1.74 17.28 -0.40
CA MET A 266 -2.61 16.11 -0.22
C MET A 266 -3.38 16.18 1.10
N GLU A 267 -2.78 16.69 2.17
CA GLU A 267 -3.48 16.95 3.43
C GLU A 267 -4.58 18.01 3.27
N GLU A 268 -4.29 19.13 2.60
CA GLU A 268 -5.29 20.18 2.31
C GLU A 268 -6.47 19.63 1.49
N ILE A 269 -6.17 18.88 0.43
CA ILE A 269 -7.19 18.21 -0.39
C ILE A 269 -8.01 17.24 0.47
N GLY A 270 -7.36 16.43 1.31
CA GLY A 270 -8.03 15.51 2.23
C GLY A 270 -8.99 16.20 3.19
N GLN A 271 -8.59 17.34 3.78
CA GLN A 271 -9.45 18.14 4.67
C GLN A 271 -10.67 18.70 3.93
N ARG A 272 -10.49 19.13 2.67
CA ARG A 272 -11.58 19.66 1.84
C ARG A 272 -12.53 18.56 1.38
N LEU A 273 -12.02 17.37 1.06
CA LEU A 273 -12.83 16.18 0.80
C LEU A 273 -13.65 15.79 2.03
N GLU A 274 -13.05 15.78 3.23
CA GLU A 274 -13.79 15.52 4.48
C GLU A 274 -14.92 16.54 4.70
N ALA A 275 -14.67 17.83 4.41
CA ALA A 275 -15.67 18.88 4.51
C ALA A 275 -16.82 18.70 3.48
N ILE A 276 -16.51 18.22 2.27
CA ILE A 276 -17.49 17.86 1.25
C ILE A 276 -18.30 16.65 1.69
N GLY A 277 -17.64 15.60 2.21
CA GLY A 277 -18.29 14.40 2.75
C GLY A 277 -19.23 14.70 3.92
N ALA A 278 -19.02 15.81 4.63
CA ALA A 278 -19.91 16.28 5.69
C ALA A 278 -21.15 17.04 5.18
N TYR A 279 -21.27 17.31 3.88
CA TYR A 279 -22.47 17.90 3.33
C TYR A 279 -23.64 16.92 3.45
N ASP A 280 -24.76 17.41 4.01
CA ASP A 280 -26.01 16.65 4.08
C ASP A 280 -26.75 16.81 2.75
N PHE A 281 -26.38 15.99 1.75
CA PHE A 281 -27.02 15.98 0.45
C PHE A 281 -27.20 14.55 -0.05
N THR A 282 -28.33 14.33 -0.73
CA THR A 282 -28.67 13.05 -1.36
C THR A 282 -28.58 13.12 -2.88
N SER A 283 -28.46 14.31 -3.46
CA SER A 283 -28.28 14.52 -4.91
C SER A 283 -27.48 15.79 -5.18
N VAL A 284 -26.75 15.83 -6.30
CA VAL A 284 -26.06 17.05 -6.77
C VAL A 284 -27.03 18.21 -7.01
N THR A 285 -28.32 17.95 -7.22
CA THR A 285 -29.35 18.98 -7.35
C THR A 285 -29.70 19.67 -6.03
N GLU A 286 -29.38 19.05 -4.90
CA GLU A 286 -29.54 19.62 -3.55
C GLU A 286 -28.33 20.46 -3.14
N LEU A 287 -27.20 20.28 -3.84
CA LEU A 287 -26.02 21.07 -3.64
C LEU A 287 -26.23 22.49 -4.17
N SER A 288 -25.89 23.45 -3.32
CA SER A 288 -25.82 24.84 -3.74
C SER A 288 -24.76 25.02 -4.82
N PRO A 289 -24.87 26.05 -5.67
CA PRO A 289 -23.84 26.37 -6.67
C PRO A 289 -22.44 26.51 -6.07
N THR A 290 -22.34 26.99 -4.82
CA THR A 290 -21.07 27.08 -4.08
C THR A 290 -20.48 25.72 -3.73
N GLN A 291 -21.31 24.74 -3.34
CA GLN A 291 -20.85 23.39 -3.04
C GLN A 291 -20.42 22.63 -4.30
N ILE A 292 -21.16 22.79 -5.41
CA ILE A 292 -20.76 22.22 -6.71
C ILE A 292 -19.42 22.82 -7.18
N ALA A 293 -19.23 24.13 -7.00
CA ALA A 293 -17.98 24.79 -7.30
C ALA A 293 -16.83 24.27 -6.42
N GLU A 294 -17.07 24.02 -5.14
CA GLU A 294 -16.04 23.47 -4.24
C GLU A 294 -15.61 22.06 -4.65
N ILE A 295 -16.56 21.17 -4.97
CA ILE A 295 -16.25 19.83 -5.49
C ILE A 295 -15.42 19.91 -6.77
N ALA A 296 -15.79 20.80 -7.70
CA ALA A 296 -15.05 21.00 -8.93
C ALA A 296 -13.63 21.56 -8.69
N ASN A 297 -13.46 22.43 -7.69
CA ASN A 297 -12.16 22.96 -7.31
C ASN A 297 -11.28 21.88 -6.69
N VAL A 298 -11.80 21.09 -5.74
CA VAL A 298 -11.05 19.99 -5.12
C VAL A 298 -10.60 18.98 -6.17
N TRP A 299 -11.47 18.65 -7.13
CA TRP A 299 -11.12 17.81 -8.27
C TRP A 299 -9.99 18.40 -9.12
N THR A 300 -10.05 19.70 -9.40
CA THR A 300 -9.02 20.40 -10.18
C THR A 300 -7.69 20.44 -9.44
N ASP A 301 -7.72 20.71 -8.13
CA ASP A 301 -6.53 20.77 -7.29
C ASP A 301 -5.87 19.40 -7.16
N LEU A 302 -6.67 18.34 -7.04
CA LEU A 302 -6.20 16.94 -7.08
C LEU A 302 -5.48 16.64 -8.39
N LEU A 303 -6.13 16.85 -9.54
CA LEU A 303 -5.50 16.60 -10.85
C LEU A 303 -4.21 17.42 -11.01
N SER A 304 -4.24 18.69 -10.62
CA SER A 304 -3.06 19.57 -10.70
C SER A 304 -1.90 19.11 -9.80
N THR A 305 -2.20 18.53 -8.63
CA THR A 305 -1.20 17.98 -7.70
C THR A 305 -0.48 16.80 -8.34
N PHE A 306 -1.22 15.98 -9.09
CA PHE A 306 -0.66 14.91 -9.90
C PHE A 306 -0.15 15.35 -11.27
N GLN A 307 -0.12 16.66 -11.57
CA GLN A 307 0.28 17.21 -12.86
C GLN A 307 -0.53 16.65 -14.06
N LEU A 308 -1.83 16.44 -13.83
CA LEU A 308 -2.80 15.95 -14.80
C LEU A 308 -3.80 17.05 -15.22
N GLU A 309 -4.34 16.92 -16.43
CA GLU A 309 -5.47 17.68 -16.94
C GLU A 309 -6.49 16.71 -17.55
N ALA A 310 -7.76 16.78 -17.12
CA ALA A 310 -8.83 15.96 -17.67
C ALA A 310 -9.74 16.79 -18.58
N LYS A 311 -10.08 16.24 -19.75
CA LYS A 311 -11.03 16.83 -20.71
C LYS A 311 -12.19 15.88 -20.94
N PHE A 312 -13.41 16.43 -20.90
CA PHE A 312 -14.63 15.66 -21.01
C PHE A 312 -15.32 15.98 -22.34
N TYR A 313 -15.86 14.96 -22.99
CA TYR A 313 -16.57 15.09 -24.25
C TYR A 313 -17.81 14.18 -24.27
N LEU A 314 -18.91 14.68 -24.83
CA LEU A 314 -19.99 13.81 -25.29
C LEU A 314 -19.65 13.34 -26.71
N THR A 315 -19.67 12.03 -26.95
CA THR A 315 -19.35 11.44 -28.24
C THR A 315 -20.47 10.53 -28.76
N LYS A 316 -20.71 10.58 -30.07
CA LYS A 316 -21.64 9.66 -30.77
C LYS A 316 -21.22 9.57 -32.23
N GLY A 317 -20.81 8.39 -32.67
CA GLY A 317 -20.34 8.18 -34.05
C GLY A 317 -19.09 9.00 -34.42
N GLY A 318 -18.23 9.30 -33.44
CA GLY A 318 -16.94 9.98 -33.65
C GLY A 318 -16.98 11.51 -33.57
N GLU A 319 -18.14 12.14 -33.41
CA GLU A 319 -18.23 13.59 -33.13
C GLU A 319 -17.98 13.87 -31.65
N LYS A 320 -16.96 14.68 -31.32
CA LYS A 320 -16.65 15.11 -29.94
C LYS A 320 -17.27 16.47 -29.64
N LYS A 321 -18.12 16.56 -28.60
CA LYS A 321 -18.66 17.81 -28.06
C LYS A 321 -18.04 18.10 -26.70
N PRO A 322 -17.25 19.18 -26.53
CA PRO A 322 -16.59 19.47 -25.27
C PRO A 322 -17.61 19.72 -24.16
N LEU A 323 -17.27 19.24 -22.99
CA LEU A 323 -18.11 19.28 -21.81
C LEU A 323 -17.30 19.82 -20.62
N SER A 324 -17.89 20.77 -19.89
CA SER A 324 -17.26 21.27 -18.67
C SER A 324 -17.56 20.33 -17.49
N LEU A 325 -16.66 20.27 -16.51
CA LEU A 325 -16.89 19.50 -15.28
C LEU A 325 -18.17 19.95 -14.57
N SER A 326 -18.45 21.26 -14.52
CA SER A 326 -19.71 21.75 -13.94
C SER A 326 -20.93 21.25 -14.71
N THR A 327 -20.88 21.20 -16.05
CA THR A 327 -21.97 20.64 -16.85
C THR A 327 -22.09 19.13 -16.67
N LEU A 328 -20.98 18.41 -16.56
CA LEU A 328 -20.95 16.98 -16.18
C LEU A 328 -21.61 16.77 -14.81
N LEU A 329 -21.30 17.63 -13.84
CA LEU A 329 -21.89 17.66 -12.51
C LEU A 329 -23.32 18.22 -12.47
N THR A 330 -23.93 18.64 -13.60
CA THR A 330 -25.34 19.08 -13.62
C THR A 330 -26.21 18.49 -14.73
N MET A 331 -25.67 17.70 -15.66
CA MET A 331 -26.42 17.06 -16.76
C MET A 331 -27.32 15.87 -16.36
N GLU A 332 -28.63 15.93 -16.54
CA GLU A 332 -29.50 14.82 -16.09
C GLU A 332 -29.41 13.54 -16.96
N SER A 333 -28.92 13.66 -18.21
CA SER A 333 -28.74 12.53 -19.12
C SER A 333 -27.72 12.86 -20.20
N ALA A 334 -27.00 11.84 -20.68
CA ALA A 334 -26.17 11.93 -21.87
C ALA A 334 -26.98 11.86 -23.18
N ASN A 335 -28.30 11.62 -23.13
CA ASN A 335 -29.22 11.54 -24.28
C ASN A 335 -28.76 10.58 -25.40
N GLY A 336 -28.24 9.42 -25.00
CA GLY A 336 -27.67 8.41 -25.89
C GLY A 336 -26.37 8.79 -26.56
N TYR A 337 -25.57 9.65 -25.92
CA TYR A 337 -24.15 9.88 -26.23
C TYR A 337 -23.30 9.16 -25.17
N ASP A 338 -22.12 8.70 -25.57
CA ASP A 338 -21.13 8.18 -24.63
C ASP A 338 -20.33 9.36 -24.05
N LEU A 339 -19.79 9.18 -22.84
CA LEU A 339 -18.84 10.11 -22.26
C LEU A 339 -17.42 9.65 -22.60
N LEU A 340 -16.69 10.47 -23.33
CA LEU A 340 -15.26 10.31 -23.51
C LEU A 340 -14.53 11.20 -22.50
N VAL A 341 -13.59 10.61 -21.78
CA VAL A 341 -12.67 11.33 -20.90
C VAL A 341 -11.26 11.14 -21.44
N GLU A 342 -10.55 12.24 -21.61
CA GLU A 342 -9.15 12.24 -22.01
C GLU A 342 -8.30 12.81 -20.88
N ILE A 343 -7.25 12.10 -20.49
CA ILE A 343 -6.31 12.48 -19.45
C ILE A 343 -4.99 12.89 -20.10
N TYR A 344 -4.55 14.10 -19.80
CA TYR A 344 -3.31 14.67 -20.29
C TYR A 344 -2.35 14.95 -19.14
N SER A 345 -1.05 14.97 -19.42
CA SER A 345 -0.08 15.65 -18.56
C SER A 345 -0.24 17.17 -18.69
N THR A 346 0.26 17.94 -17.71
CA THR A 346 0.30 19.41 -17.79
C THR A 346 1.17 19.93 -18.94
N GLU A 347 2.01 19.06 -19.52
CA GLU A 347 2.85 19.34 -20.70
C GLU A 347 2.08 19.13 -22.02
N GLY A 348 0.86 18.59 -21.94
CA GLY A 348 -0.04 18.39 -23.07
C GLY A 348 0.06 17.03 -23.75
N GLU A 349 0.77 16.06 -23.17
CA GLU A 349 0.80 14.68 -23.64
C GLU A 349 -0.48 13.96 -23.26
N LEU A 350 -1.13 13.24 -24.20
CA LEU A 350 -2.24 12.36 -23.90
C LEU A 350 -1.71 11.08 -23.23
N LEU A 351 -2.08 10.89 -21.97
CA LEU A 351 -1.67 9.75 -21.16
C LEU A 351 -2.64 8.58 -21.34
N ALA A 352 -3.95 8.85 -21.30
CA ALA A 352 -4.98 7.84 -21.47
C ALA A 352 -6.30 8.47 -21.94
N ASP A 353 -7.13 7.70 -22.63
CA ASP A 353 -8.54 8.02 -22.80
C ASP A 353 -9.45 6.84 -22.45
N PHE A 354 -10.65 7.13 -21.97
CA PHE A 354 -11.66 6.12 -21.68
C PHE A 354 -13.06 6.56 -22.06
N VAL A 355 -13.87 5.59 -22.48
CA VAL A 355 -15.26 5.80 -22.90
C VAL A 355 -16.19 5.13 -21.91
N VAL A 356 -17.03 5.94 -21.26
CA VAL A 356 -18.13 5.43 -20.45
C VAL A 356 -19.38 5.42 -21.33
N THR A 357 -19.85 4.22 -21.66
CA THR A 357 -21.00 4.02 -22.55
C THR A 357 -22.33 4.26 -21.85
N GLU A 358 -23.39 4.50 -22.64
CA GLU A 358 -24.76 4.56 -22.09
C GLU A 358 -25.15 3.31 -21.29
N GLU A 359 -24.67 2.13 -21.67
CA GLU A 359 -24.94 0.87 -20.96
C GLU A 359 -24.20 0.79 -19.61
N MET A 360 -22.98 1.35 -19.54
CA MET A 360 -22.24 1.50 -18.27
C MET A 360 -22.93 2.49 -17.31
N PHE A 361 -23.60 3.52 -17.86
CA PHE A 361 -24.44 4.43 -17.09
C PHE A 361 -25.76 3.79 -16.64
N ALA A 362 -26.32 2.88 -17.44
CA ALA A 362 -27.63 2.26 -17.22
C ALA A 362 -27.56 0.89 -16.54
N SER A 363 -26.40 0.48 -16.00
CA SER A 363 -26.27 -0.85 -15.40
C SER A 363 -27.25 -0.97 -14.21
N ASP A 364 -28.16 -1.95 -14.27
CA ASP A 364 -29.20 -2.24 -13.26
C ASP A 364 -28.67 -2.41 -11.83
N ILE A 365 -27.34 -2.54 -11.67
CA ILE A 365 -26.64 -2.54 -10.41
C ILE A 365 -26.73 -1.16 -9.76
N PHE A 366 -26.48 -0.06 -10.49
CA PHE A 366 -26.53 1.30 -9.95
C PHE A 366 -27.96 1.77 -9.68
N ASP A 367 -28.94 1.33 -10.49
CA ASP A 367 -30.35 1.69 -10.32
C ASP A 367 -31.04 1.00 -9.13
N GLU A 368 -30.71 -0.28 -8.86
CA GLU A 368 -31.20 -0.99 -7.67
C GLU A 368 -30.39 -0.64 -6.42
N ILE A 369 -29.07 -0.38 -6.55
CA ILE A 369 -28.23 0.14 -5.47
C ILE A 369 -28.70 1.50 -4.99
N GLY A 370 -28.98 2.41 -5.93
CA GLY A 370 -29.42 3.77 -5.67
C GLY A 370 -30.78 3.87 -4.98
N LYS A 371 -31.78 3.04 -5.34
CA LYS A 371 -33.17 3.16 -4.83
C LYS A 371 -33.33 2.86 -3.34
N ASP A 372 -32.61 1.89 -2.78
CA ASP A 372 -32.67 1.61 -1.33
C ASP A 372 -31.75 2.52 -0.51
N LEU A 373 -30.69 3.05 -1.14
CA LEU A 373 -29.80 4.07 -0.58
C LEU A 373 -30.50 5.40 -0.29
N GLN A 374 -31.66 5.64 -0.90
CA GLN A 374 -32.48 6.82 -0.66
C GLN A 374 -33.31 6.75 0.62
N GLN A 375 -33.62 5.55 1.11
CA GLN A 375 -34.42 5.40 2.32
C GLN A 375 -33.58 5.48 3.60
N SER A 376 -32.25 5.34 3.51
CA SER A 376 -31.37 5.24 4.68
C SER A 376 -30.50 6.47 4.98
N GLY A 377 -30.42 7.47 4.09
CA GLY A 377 -29.63 8.70 4.31
C GLY A 377 -28.12 8.47 4.46
N GLN A 378 -27.58 7.35 3.97
CA GLN A 378 -26.19 6.92 4.22
C GLN A 378 -25.25 7.14 3.02
N ALA A 379 -25.58 8.12 2.16
CA ALA A 379 -24.80 8.56 1.02
C ALA A 379 -23.34 8.94 1.31
N ALA A 380 -23.12 9.53 2.47
CA ALA A 380 -21.89 10.22 2.83
C ALA A 380 -20.77 9.31 3.37
N LYS A 381 -20.90 7.98 3.31
CA LYS A 381 -19.96 7.06 3.97
C LYS A 381 -19.02 6.30 3.02
N ILE A 382 -19.26 6.34 1.71
CA ILE A 382 -18.50 5.56 0.71
C ILE A 382 -17.00 5.93 0.70
N GLU A 383 -16.63 7.17 1.04
CA GLU A 383 -15.21 7.60 1.15
C GLU A 383 -14.45 7.01 2.34
N LYS A 384 -15.13 6.43 3.34
CA LYS A 384 -14.47 5.89 4.55
C LYS A 384 -14.19 4.39 4.49
N VAL A 385 -14.42 3.72 3.36
CA VAL A 385 -14.69 2.28 3.41
C VAL A 385 -13.54 1.45 2.89
N VAL A 386 -13.23 0.45 3.72
CA VAL A 386 -12.24 -0.61 3.56
C VAL A 386 -10.81 -0.14 3.84
N LYS A 387 -10.34 -0.35 5.07
CA LYS A 387 -8.92 -0.61 5.23
C LYS A 387 -8.64 -1.83 4.36
N PRO A 388 -7.78 -1.75 3.32
CA PRO A 388 -7.38 -2.95 2.60
C PRO A 388 -6.89 -3.98 3.62
N ALA A 389 -7.16 -5.26 3.37
CA ALA A 389 -6.57 -6.30 4.20
C ALA A 389 -5.06 -6.02 4.30
N PRO A 390 -4.42 -6.24 5.46
CA PRO A 390 -2.97 -6.22 5.47
C PRO A 390 -2.48 -7.16 4.35
N PRO A 391 -1.38 -6.85 3.66
CA PRO A 391 -0.91 -7.71 2.59
C PRO A 391 -0.71 -9.12 3.14
N LYS A 392 -1.39 -10.09 2.52
CA LYS A 392 -1.29 -11.50 2.92
C LYS A 392 0.19 -11.92 2.88
N PRO A 393 0.71 -12.59 3.92
CA PRO A 393 2.08 -13.08 3.93
C PRO A 393 2.34 -13.93 2.67
N LEU A 394 3.43 -13.62 1.97
CA LEU A 394 3.83 -14.35 0.77
C LEU A 394 4.33 -15.74 1.17
N LYS A 395 3.88 -16.77 0.46
CA LYS A 395 4.45 -18.12 0.57
C LYS A 395 5.88 -18.11 0.02
N ARG A 396 6.81 -18.77 0.70
CA ARG A 396 8.18 -18.90 0.18
C ARG A 396 8.21 -19.96 -0.91
N THR A 397 9.19 -19.86 -1.79
CA THR A 397 9.45 -20.90 -2.80
C THR A 397 9.94 -22.19 -2.12
N GLU A 398 9.89 -23.34 -2.79
CA GLU A 398 10.42 -24.61 -2.27
C GLU A 398 11.89 -24.52 -1.83
N ALA A 399 12.65 -23.57 -2.41
CA ALA A 399 14.04 -23.30 -2.07
C ALA A 399 14.23 -22.30 -0.93
N GLY A 400 13.17 -21.71 -0.36
CA GLY A 400 13.26 -20.77 0.76
C GLY A 400 13.41 -19.29 0.38
N ALA A 401 13.62 -18.93 -0.90
CA ALA A 401 13.76 -17.52 -1.30
C ALA A 401 12.43 -16.73 -1.24
N LYS A 402 12.49 -15.46 -0.81
CA LYS A 402 11.41 -14.47 -0.95
C LYS A 402 11.15 -14.19 -2.43
N LEU A 403 9.89 -14.04 -2.84
CA LEU A 403 9.54 -13.53 -4.17
C LEU A 403 10.14 -12.11 -4.34
N PRO A 404 10.68 -11.75 -5.53
CA PRO A 404 11.27 -10.43 -5.74
C PRO A 404 10.27 -9.29 -5.50
N LYS A 405 10.71 -8.24 -4.80
CA LYS A 405 9.94 -7.03 -4.46
C LYS A 405 9.69 -6.10 -5.67
N THR A 406 9.18 -6.61 -6.80
CA THR A 406 9.04 -5.81 -8.05
C THR A 406 7.61 -5.40 -8.41
N ALA A 407 6.68 -5.46 -7.47
CA ALA A 407 5.40 -4.77 -7.62
C ALA A 407 5.11 -4.05 -6.30
N SER A 408 5.58 -2.80 -6.21
CA SER A 408 5.20 -1.92 -5.10
C SER A 408 3.67 -1.82 -5.07
N PRO A 409 2.99 -2.24 -3.98
CA PRO A 409 1.53 -2.17 -3.87
C PRO A 409 1.00 -0.73 -3.98
N TYR A 410 1.87 0.24 -3.73
CA TYR A 410 1.55 1.67 -3.70
C TYR A 410 1.07 2.22 -5.05
N ALA A 411 1.60 1.71 -6.18
CA ALA A 411 1.16 2.14 -7.51
C ALA A 411 -0.27 1.67 -7.81
N ALA A 412 -0.61 0.43 -7.42
CA ALA A 412 -1.96 -0.11 -7.55
C ALA A 412 -2.96 0.61 -6.63
N TYR A 413 -2.59 0.90 -5.38
CA TYR A 413 -3.44 1.66 -4.44
C TYR A 413 -3.61 3.14 -4.83
N MET A 414 -2.66 3.74 -5.54
CA MET A 414 -2.77 5.11 -6.06
C MET A 414 -3.65 5.18 -7.31
N LEU A 415 -3.54 4.21 -8.23
CA LEU A 415 -4.46 4.06 -9.35
C LEU A 415 -5.90 3.84 -8.83
N PHE A 416 -6.05 3.01 -7.78
CA PHE A 416 -7.29 2.81 -7.03
C PHE A 416 -7.85 4.10 -6.42
N GLY A 417 -6.99 4.95 -5.85
CA GLY A 417 -7.39 6.26 -5.34
C GLY A 417 -7.91 7.19 -6.44
N LEU A 418 -7.30 7.18 -7.62
CA LEU A 418 -7.71 8.03 -8.75
C LEU A 418 -8.97 7.50 -9.46
N THR A 419 -9.13 6.18 -9.59
CA THR A 419 -10.38 5.58 -10.07
C THR A 419 -11.50 5.81 -9.06
N LEU A 420 -11.28 5.68 -7.74
CA LEU A 420 -12.30 5.97 -6.73
C LEU A 420 -12.71 7.43 -6.68
N ILE A 421 -11.80 8.39 -6.90
CA ILE A 421 -12.16 9.81 -6.92
C ILE A 421 -12.86 10.15 -8.24
N GLY A 422 -12.40 9.60 -9.38
CA GLY A 422 -13.00 9.83 -10.70
C GLY A 422 -14.37 9.18 -10.89
N VAL A 423 -14.54 7.97 -10.35
CA VAL A 423 -15.82 7.26 -10.29
C VAL A 423 -16.67 7.84 -9.15
N GLY A 424 -16.09 8.26 -8.03
CA GLY A 424 -16.79 8.86 -6.88
C GLY A 424 -17.51 10.16 -7.23
N ALA A 425 -16.87 11.08 -7.96
CA ALA A 425 -17.52 12.31 -8.43
C ALA A 425 -18.66 12.05 -9.44
N PHE A 426 -18.62 10.91 -10.12
CA PHE A 426 -19.60 10.51 -11.13
C PHE A 426 -20.75 9.64 -10.55
N LEU A 427 -20.48 8.79 -9.57
CA LEU A 427 -21.48 7.97 -8.87
C LEU A 427 -22.44 8.80 -8.02
N VAL A 428 -22.01 9.98 -7.55
CA VAL A 428 -22.87 10.96 -6.88
C VAL A 428 -23.99 11.46 -7.81
N ARG A 429 -23.87 11.30 -9.13
CA ARG A 429 -24.81 11.80 -10.13
C ARG A 429 -25.98 10.87 -10.48
N PHE A 430 -25.82 9.54 -10.48
CA PHE A 430 -26.89 8.63 -10.91
C PHE A 430 -27.84 8.22 -9.78
N ARG A 431 -27.87 9.00 -8.71
CA ARG A 431 -28.71 8.75 -7.53
C ARG A 431 -30.20 9.01 -7.70
N GLN A 432 -30.72 9.30 -8.92
CA GLN A 432 -32.11 9.00 -9.30
C GLN A 432 -32.47 9.34 -10.75
N GLY A 433 -33.22 8.45 -11.40
CA GLY A 433 -33.79 8.71 -12.72
C GLY A 433 -34.87 7.74 -13.21
N ALA A 434 -35.74 7.18 -12.35
CA ALA A 434 -36.97 6.54 -12.83
C ALA A 434 -38.17 6.73 -11.87
N GLU A 435 -38.56 7.98 -11.65
CA GLU A 435 -39.98 8.33 -11.54
C GLU A 435 -40.26 9.60 -12.35
N ALA A 436 -40.89 9.44 -13.52
CA ALA A 436 -41.94 10.35 -14.02
C ALA A 436 -42.59 9.86 -15.34
N LYS A 437 -43.27 8.69 -15.31
CA LYS A 437 -44.69 8.52 -15.69
C LYS A 437 -45.15 7.07 -15.70
#